data_AF-A0A830F875-F1
#
_entry.id   AF-A0A830F875-F1
#
_cell.length_a   1.000
_cell.length_b   1.000
_cell.length_c   1.000
_cell.angle_alpha   90.00
_cell.angle_beta   90.00
_cell.angle_gamma   90.00
#
_symmetry.space_group_name_H-M   'P 1'
#
loop_
_entity.id
_entity.type
_entity.pdbx_description
1 polymer ?
#
loop_
_entity_poly.entity_id
_entity_poly.type
_entity_poly.pdbx_seq_one_letter_code
_entity_poly.pdbx_strand_id
1 'polypeptide(L)'
;MALTLSSRATEHDGVTLVRAVLRNGGDAPRGVRVANALDAPVLPPRPGGVVADGWDDGGYEGVVDAGESRALGYACRAAPREDPCSIEYEERARETGRRRSVADAVRDLGDPRPPVAGVPTAEPPDTSDAGVEIPRAVAAWLDGVEARIAAGTATPEDDRALAALGARVAALREDA
;
A
#
# COMPACT_ATOMS: atom_id res chain seq x y z
N MET A 1 -30.26 18.13 15.17
CA MET A 1 -29.12 17.41 14.56
C MET A 1 -28.76 18.14 13.28
N ALA A 2 -27.59 18.80 13.26
CA ALA A 2 -27.14 19.51 12.05
C ALA A 2 -26.49 18.54 11.05
N LEU A 3 -25.97 17.41 11.53
CA LEU A 3 -25.36 16.39 10.70
C LEU A 3 -26.38 15.34 10.25
N THR A 4 -26.30 14.97 8.97
CA THR A 4 -27.01 13.81 8.42
C THR A 4 -26.02 12.92 7.68
N LEU A 5 -26.12 11.61 7.90
CA LEU A 5 -25.31 10.59 7.25
C LEU A 5 -26.20 9.72 6.36
N SER A 6 -25.82 9.57 5.10
CA SER A 6 -26.38 8.54 4.21
C SER A 6 -25.26 7.58 3.81
N SER A 7 -25.57 6.29 3.71
CA SER A 7 -24.55 5.29 3.37
C SER A 7 -25.11 4.10 2.61
N ARG A 8 -24.22 3.35 1.97
CA ARG A 8 -24.48 2.07 1.33
C ARG A 8 -23.22 1.23 1.32
N ALA A 9 -23.40 -0.09 1.49
CA ALA A 9 -22.37 -1.09 1.31
C ALA A 9 -22.66 -1.97 0.09
N THR A 10 -21.62 -2.35 -0.66
CA THR A 10 -21.68 -3.32 -1.76
C THR A 10 -20.48 -4.25 -1.68
N GLU A 11 -20.70 -5.56 -1.77
CA GLU A 11 -19.62 -6.55 -1.78
C GLU A 11 -19.05 -6.73 -3.19
N HIS A 12 -17.74 -6.91 -3.28
CA HIS A 12 -17.00 -7.26 -4.48
C HIS A 12 -15.78 -8.13 -4.10
N ASP A 13 -15.70 -9.35 -4.63
CA ASP A 13 -14.59 -10.29 -4.43
C ASP A 13 -14.17 -10.48 -2.95
N GLY A 14 -15.16 -10.63 -2.06
CA GLY A 14 -14.93 -10.84 -0.62
C GLY A 14 -14.53 -9.56 0.15
N VAL A 15 -14.63 -8.39 -0.49
CA VAL A 15 -14.40 -7.09 0.13
C VAL A 15 -15.67 -6.24 0.03
N THR A 16 -16.11 -5.69 1.15
CA THR A 16 -17.21 -4.72 1.17
C THR A 16 -16.68 -3.32 0.92
N LEU A 17 -17.23 -2.66 -0.09
CA LEU A 17 -17.02 -1.23 -0.37
C LEU A 17 -18.14 -0.43 0.28
N VAL A 18 -17.78 0.48 1.18
CA VAL A 18 -18.71 1.39 1.84
C VAL A 18 -18.59 2.77 1.22
N ARG A 19 -19.75 3.35 0.87
CA ARG A 19 -19.89 4.72 0.39
C ARG A 19 -20.83 5.46 1.31
N ALA A 20 -20.35 6.55 1.91
CA ALA A 20 -21.15 7.39 2.79
C ALA A 20 -20.99 8.88 2.43
N VAL A 21 -22.03 9.65 2.70
CA VAL A 21 -22.04 11.11 2.56
C VAL A 21 -22.49 11.69 3.89
N LEU A 22 -21.60 12.46 4.50
CA LEU A 22 -21.87 13.22 5.71
C LEU A 22 -22.14 14.68 5.34
N ARG A 23 -23.30 15.21 5.73
CA ARG A 23 -23.70 16.60 5.41
C ARG A 23 -23.91 17.39 6.68
N ASN A 24 -23.37 18.61 6.74
CA ASN A 24 -23.63 19.59 7.80
C ASN A 24 -24.63 20.64 7.30
N GLY A 25 -25.89 20.51 7.69
CA GLY A 25 -26.94 21.49 7.41
C GLY A 25 -27.01 22.65 8.40
N GLY A 26 -26.09 22.71 9.37
CA GLY A 26 -26.01 23.77 10.36
C GLY A 26 -25.25 25.01 9.87
N ASP A 27 -25.22 26.03 10.74
CA ASP A 27 -24.59 27.33 10.53
C ASP A 27 -23.16 27.43 11.09
N ALA A 28 -22.65 26.34 11.67
CA ALA A 28 -21.33 26.29 12.27
C ALA A 28 -20.60 24.98 11.92
N PRO A 29 -19.26 25.01 11.81
CA PRO A 29 -18.45 23.82 11.63
C PRO A 29 -18.67 22.78 12.73
N ARG A 30 -18.51 21.51 12.35
CA ARG A 30 -18.66 20.36 13.25
C ARG A 30 -17.48 19.41 13.11
N GLY A 31 -16.84 19.11 14.24
CA GLY A 31 -15.93 17.97 14.37
C GLY A 31 -16.77 16.71 14.52
N VAL A 32 -16.38 15.63 13.84
CA VAL A 32 -17.19 14.42 13.74
C VAL A 32 -16.31 13.18 13.69
N ARG A 33 -16.78 12.12 14.36
CA ARG A 33 -16.29 10.76 14.18
C ARG A 33 -17.37 9.91 13.55
N VAL A 34 -17.04 9.30 12.42
CA VAL A 34 -17.86 8.31 11.73
C VAL A 34 -17.21 6.94 11.91
N ALA A 35 -17.83 6.08 12.71
CA ALA A 35 -17.33 4.75 13.00
C ALA A 35 -17.82 3.72 11.98
N ASN A 36 -16.94 2.78 11.62
CA ASN A 36 -17.31 1.60 10.88
C ASN A 36 -18.10 0.65 11.78
N ALA A 37 -19.24 0.17 11.29
CA ALA A 37 -20.09 -0.78 12.00
C ALA A 37 -19.93 -2.22 11.51
N LEU A 38 -19.00 -2.49 10.56
CA LEU A 38 -18.72 -3.83 10.07
C LEU A 38 -17.68 -4.54 10.96
N ASP A 39 -17.77 -5.87 11.07
CA ASP A 39 -16.92 -6.67 11.98
C ASP A 39 -15.49 -6.92 11.44
N ALA A 40 -14.88 -5.91 10.82
CA ALA A 40 -13.48 -5.95 10.43
C ALA A 40 -12.89 -4.52 10.37
N PRO A 41 -11.56 -4.39 10.47
CA PRO A 41 -10.89 -3.10 10.35
C PRO A 41 -11.20 -2.41 9.02
N VAL A 42 -11.17 -1.08 9.05
CA VAL A 42 -11.25 -0.24 7.87
C VAL A 42 -10.00 -0.40 7.02
N LEU A 43 -10.21 -0.56 5.72
CA LEU A 43 -9.20 -0.40 4.69
C LEU A 43 -9.39 1.01 4.12
N PRO A 44 -8.64 2.01 4.63
CA PRO A 44 -8.87 3.39 4.27
C PRO A 44 -8.40 3.68 2.85
N PRO A 45 -8.92 4.74 2.21
CA PRO A 45 -8.43 5.17 0.91
C PRO A 45 -6.95 5.57 1.01
N ARG A 46 -6.14 5.07 0.08
CA ARG A 46 -4.69 5.32 0.02
C ARG A 46 -4.25 5.98 -1.30
N PRO A 47 -4.69 7.22 -1.59
CA PRO A 47 -4.24 7.92 -2.79
C PRO A 47 -2.72 8.11 -2.73
N GLY A 48 -2.00 7.61 -3.75
CA GLY A 48 -0.54 7.59 -3.76
C GLY A 48 0.10 6.66 -2.72
N GLY A 49 -0.64 5.65 -2.23
CA GLY A 49 -0.14 4.67 -1.26
C GLY A 49 -0.18 5.12 0.21
N VAL A 50 -0.49 6.39 0.48
CA VAL A 50 -0.57 6.96 1.84
C VAL A 50 -2.02 7.05 2.29
N VAL A 51 -2.29 6.66 3.53
CA VAL A 51 -3.63 6.77 4.15
C VAL A 51 -4.13 8.22 4.07
N ALA A 52 -5.34 8.40 3.56
CA ALA A 52 -5.95 9.72 3.47
C ALA A 52 -6.18 10.31 4.88
N ASP A 53 -6.15 11.64 4.97
CA ASP A 53 -6.27 12.33 6.26
C ASP A 53 -7.62 12.05 6.94
N GLY A 54 -7.56 11.90 8.26
CA GLY A 54 -8.72 11.61 9.10
C GLY A 54 -9.10 10.13 9.17
N TRP A 55 -8.38 9.22 8.51
CA TRP A 55 -8.70 7.79 8.54
C TRP A 55 -7.83 7.02 9.53
N ASP A 56 -8.47 6.10 10.25
CA ASP A 56 -7.84 5.06 11.07
C ASP A 56 -8.50 3.69 10.80
N ASP A 57 -8.11 2.66 11.54
CA ASP A 57 -8.65 1.30 11.41
C ASP A 57 -10.12 1.17 11.84
N GLY A 58 -10.69 2.19 12.51
CA GLY A 58 -12.07 2.24 12.98
C GLY A 58 -13.00 3.15 12.17
N GLY A 59 -12.48 4.00 11.28
CA GLY A 59 -13.29 4.87 10.42
C GLY A 59 -12.65 6.24 10.17
N TYR A 60 -13.50 7.26 10.10
CA TYR A 60 -13.09 8.63 9.77
C TYR A 60 -13.34 9.60 10.93
N GLU A 61 -12.37 10.48 11.17
CA GLU A 61 -12.46 11.64 12.03
C GLU A 61 -12.08 12.91 11.25
N GLY A 62 -12.86 13.98 11.40
CA GLY A 62 -12.51 15.25 10.79
C GLY A 62 -13.53 16.35 11.04
N VAL A 63 -13.42 17.45 10.29
CA VAL A 63 -14.32 18.60 10.38
C VAL A 63 -15.13 18.73 9.08
N VAL A 64 -16.41 19.05 9.23
CA VAL A 64 -17.31 19.45 8.14
C VAL A 64 -17.78 20.88 8.42
N ASP A 65 -17.38 21.82 7.56
CA ASP A 65 -17.77 23.23 7.67
C ASP A 65 -19.28 23.42 7.51
N ALA A 66 -19.77 24.62 7.86
CA ALA A 66 -21.20 24.94 7.79
C ALA A 66 -21.73 24.85 6.35
N GLY A 67 -22.86 24.18 6.14
CA GLY A 67 -23.46 24.00 4.81
C GLY A 67 -22.76 22.98 3.91
N GLU A 68 -21.60 22.46 4.30
CA GLU A 68 -20.76 21.59 3.47
C GLU A 68 -21.13 20.10 3.59
N SER A 69 -20.59 19.29 2.68
CA SER A 69 -20.71 17.83 2.69
C SER A 69 -19.38 17.15 2.45
N ARG A 70 -19.20 15.97 3.04
CA ARG A 70 -18.00 15.15 2.95
C ARG A 70 -18.35 13.76 2.44
N ALA A 71 -17.73 13.36 1.33
CA ALA A 71 -17.81 12.00 0.85
C ALA A 71 -16.78 11.14 1.59
N LEU A 72 -17.22 9.99 2.12
CA LEU A 72 -16.40 9.03 2.85
C LEU A 72 -16.50 7.69 2.12
N GLY A 73 -15.39 7.21 1.58
CA GLY A 73 -15.30 5.93 0.88
C GLY A 73 -14.19 5.09 1.45
N TYR A 74 -14.50 3.85 1.82
CA TYR A 74 -13.54 2.91 2.39
C TYR A 74 -13.96 1.47 2.09
N ALA A 75 -13.06 0.52 2.38
CA ALA A 75 -13.33 -0.90 2.23
C ALA A 75 -13.20 -1.65 3.56
N CYS A 76 -13.76 -2.85 3.63
CA CYS A 76 -13.74 -3.69 4.83
C CYS A 76 -13.84 -5.17 4.44
N ARG A 77 -13.09 -6.06 5.08
CA ARG A 77 -13.15 -7.52 4.86
C ARG A 77 -14.22 -8.18 5.75
N ALA A 78 -15.43 -7.67 5.66
CA ALA A 78 -16.60 -8.19 6.36
C ALA A 78 -17.82 -8.13 5.42
N ALA A 79 -18.86 -8.91 5.72
CA ALA A 79 -20.10 -8.89 4.96
C ALA A 79 -20.79 -7.51 5.04
N PRO A 80 -21.47 -7.05 3.98
CA PRO A 80 -22.16 -5.77 3.98
C PRO A 80 -23.34 -5.76 4.97
N ARG A 81 -23.61 -4.60 5.57
CA ARG A 81 -24.78 -4.32 6.43
C ARG A 81 -25.60 -3.19 5.82
N GLU A 82 -26.88 -3.08 6.21
CA GLU A 82 -27.77 -1.99 5.80
C GLU A 82 -27.22 -0.63 6.27
N ASP A 83 -26.80 -0.58 7.54
CA ASP A 83 -26.11 0.56 8.16
C ASP A 83 -24.62 0.22 8.41
N PRO A 84 -23.75 0.37 7.40
CA PRO A 84 -22.33 -0.02 7.51
C PRO A 84 -21.49 0.96 8.35
N CYS A 85 -22.01 2.13 8.69
CA CYS A 85 -21.33 3.14 9.51
C CYS A 85 -22.33 4.05 10.22
N SER A 86 -21.90 4.67 11.31
CA SER A 86 -22.70 5.61 12.09
C SER A 86 -21.85 6.80 12.59
N ILE A 87 -22.51 7.90 12.94
CA ILE A 87 -21.87 9.00 13.66
C ILE A 87 -21.72 8.57 15.11
N GLU A 88 -20.48 8.43 15.58
CA GLU A 88 -20.17 8.05 16.96
C GLU A 88 -20.21 9.26 17.89
N TYR A 89 -19.61 10.37 17.47
CA TYR A 89 -19.72 11.65 18.17
C TYR A 89 -19.66 12.85 17.20
N GLU A 90 -20.21 13.97 17.66
CA GLU A 90 -20.08 15.27 17.02
C GLU A 90 -19.82 16.37 18.05
N GLU A 91 -19.03 17.37 17.70
CA GLU A 91 -18.75 18.54 18.53
C GLU A 91 -18.63 19.83 17.71
N ARG A 92 -18.71 20.99 18.39
CA ARG A 92 -18.47 22.27 17.72
C ARG A 92 -16.98 22.40 17.40
N ALA A 93 -16.67 22.63 16.13
CA ALA A 93 -15.31 22.90 15.69
C ALA A 93 -15.13 24.38 15.32
N ARG A 94 -13.86 24.80 15.26
CA ARG A 94 -13.50 26.03 14.55
C ARG A 94 -13.47 25.74 13.06
N GLU A 95 -13.77 26.75 12.25
CA GLU A 95 -13.71 26.63 10.80
C GLU A 95 -12.31 26.25 10.37
N THR A 96 -12.22 25.17 9.61
CA THR A 96 -10.94 24.70 9.10
C THR A 96 -10.77 25.22 7.68
N GLY A 97 -10.28 26.44 7.55
CA GLY A 97 -9.68 26.86 6.28
C GLY A 97 -8.61 25.83 5.91
N ARG A 98 -8.83 25.05 4.83
CA ARG A 98 -8.03 23.87 4.49
C ARG A 98 -6.54 24.24 4.38
N ARG A 99 -5.77 23.99 5.43
CA ARG A 99 -4.31 24.15 5.41
C ARG A 99 -3.69 22.90 4.82
N ARG A 100 -2.89 23.07 3.76
CA ARG A 100 -2.23 21.96 3.06
C ARG A 100 -1.13 21.38 3.94
N SER A 101 -1.17 20.08 4.18
CA SER A 101 -0.13 19.33 4.89
C SER A 101 0.97 18.85 3.92
N VAL A 102 2.09 18.35 4.46
CA VAL A 102 3.11 17.66 3.66
C VAL A 102 2.52 16.40 2.99
N ALA A 103 1.63 15.69 3.67
CA ALA A 103 0.93 14.53 3.10
C ALA A 103 0.04 14.91 1.92
N ASP A 104 -0.64 16.06 1.99
CA ASP A 104 -1.39 16.61 0.85
C ASP A 104 -0.48 16.89 -0.35
N ALA A 105 0.72 17.44 -0.11
CA ALA A 105 1.69 17.71 -1.17
C ALA A 105 2.23 16.41 -1.81
N VAL A 106 2.48 15.37 -1.02
CA VAL A 106 2.89 14.05 -1.55
C VAL A 106 1.78 13.43 -2.40
N ARG A 107 0.51 13.56 -1.97
CA ARG A 107 -0.65 13.07 -2.72
C ARG A 107 -0.83 13.76 -4.08
N ASP A 108 -0.57 15.07 -4.13
CA ASP A 108 -0.61 15.87 -5.36
C ASP A 108 0.44 15.43 -6.41
N LEU A 109 1.52 14.77 -5.97
CA LEU A 109 2.56 14.28 -6.88
C LEU A 109 2.04 13.18 -7.83
N GLY A 110 0.89 12.58 -7.52
CA GLY A 110 0.24 11.59 -8.36
C GLY A 110 0.94 10.23 -8.33
N ASP A 111 0.59 9.37 -9.28
CA ASP A 111 1.20 8.05 -9.42
C ASP A 111 2.60 8.19 -10.01
N PRO A 112 3.68 7.83 -9.27
CA PRO A 112 5.03 7.93 -9.79
C PRO A 112 5.34 6.84 -10.84
N ARG A 113 4.41 5.91 -11.12
CA ARG A 113 4.62 4.92 -12.16
C ARG A 113 4.82 5.61 -13.50
N PRO A 114 5.93 5.31 -14.21
CA PRO A 114 6.12 5.83 -15.54
C PRO A 114 4.94 5.40 -16.43
N PRO A 115 4.62 6.19 -17.48
CA PRO A 115 3.61 5.78 -18.45
C PRO A 115 3.88 4.35 -18.90
N VAL A 116 2.83 3.55 -19.13
CA VAL A 116 2.99 2.13 -19.52
C VAL A 116 3.89 1.93 -20.75
N ALA A 117 3.96 2.93 -21.63
CA ALA A 117 4.85 2.95 -22.80
C ALA A 117 6.34 3.21 -22.48
N GLY A 118 6.64 3.75 -21.29
CA GLY A 118 7.99 4.00 -20.79
C GLY A 118 8.47 2.95 -19.78
N VAL A 119 7.61 2.02 -19.38
CA VAL A 119 8.04 0.79 -18.70
C VAL A 119 8.58 -0.12 -19.79
N PRO A 120 9.86 -0.54 -19.75
CA PRO A 120 10.31 -1.65 -20.57
C PRO A 120 9.40 -2.82 -20.24
N THR A 121 8.57 -3.25 -21.18
CA THR A 121 7.88 -4.54 -21.06
C THR A 121 9.00 -5.56 -21.04
N ALA A 122 9.43 -5.94 -19.84
CA ALA A 122 10.19 -7.16 -19.68
C ALA A 122 9.24 -8.23 -20.21
N GLU A 123 9.53 -8.74 -21.41
CA GLU A 123 9.07 -10.06 -21.76
C GLU A 123 9.39 -10.94 -20.55
N PRO A 124 8.43 -11.75 -20.06
CA PRO A 124 8.73 -12.69 -18.99
C PRO A 124 10.03 -13.37 -19.41
N PRO A 125 11.09 -13.32 -18.57
CA PRO A 125 12.38 -13.82 -19.01
C PRO A 125 12.12 -15.23 -19.50
N ASP A 126 12.43 -15.47 -20.78
CA ASP A 126 12.67 -16.82 -21.23
C ASP A 126 13.71 -17.34 -20.26
N THR A 127 13.25 -18.16 -19.33
CA THR A 127 14.10 -18.78 -18.31
C THR A 127 15.08 -19.77 -18.94
N SER A 128 15.14 -19.81 -20.28
CA SER A 128 16.13 -20.47 -21.09
C SER A 128 17.26 -19.57 -21.60
N ASP A 129 17.20 -18.23 -21.54
CA ASP A 129 18.30 -17.39 -22.05
C ASP A 129 18.29 -15.91 -21.59
N ALA A 130 18.07 -15.65 -20.30
CA ALA A 130 18.58 -14.40 -19.72
C ALA A 130 20.10 -14.55 -19.54
N GLY A 131 20.82 -14.45 -20.66
CA GLY A 131 22.28 -14.46 -20.73
C GLY A 131 22.89 -13.34 -19.91
N VAL A 132 22.99 -13.54 -18.60
CA VAL A 132 24.09 -12.96 -17.83
C VAL A 132 25.32 -13.68 -18.35
N GLU A 133 25.93 -13.15 -19.41
CA GLU A 133 27.23 -13.62 -19.87
C GLU A 133 28.20 -13.46 -18.69
N ILE A 134 28.42 -14.56 -17.98
CA ILE A 134 29.41 -14.62 -16.93
C ILE A 134 30.74 -14.25 -17.59
N PRO A 135 31.47 -13.23 -17.08
CA PRO A 135 32.76 -12.87 -17.65
C PRO A 135 33.63 -14.12 -17.80
N ARG A 136 34.26 -14.30 -18.97
CA ARG A 136 35.02 -15.52 -19.32
C ARG A 136 36.00 -15.97 -18.23
N ALA A 137 36.60 -15.02 -17.51
CA ALA A 137 37.49 -15.29 -16.39
C ALA A 137 36.79 -16.01 -15.23
N VAL A 138 35.54 -15.62 -14.92
CA VAL A 138 34.72 -16.24 -13.87
C VAL A 138 34.24 -17.62 -14.30
N ALA A 139 33.82 -17.80 -15.55
CA ALA A 139 33.44 -19.11 -16.08
C ALA A 139 34.63 -20.09 -16.03
N ALA A 140 35.79 -19.69 -16.56
CA ALA A 140 37.01 -20.50 -16.50
C ALA A 140 37.47 -20.81 -15.07
N TRP A 141 37.23 -19.89 -14.13
CA TRP A 141 37.51 -20.12 -12.72
C TRP A 141 36.57 -21.16 -12.11
N LEU A 142 35.25 -21.06 -12.37
CA LEU A 142 34.25 -22.03 -11.92
C LEU A 142 34.54 -23.43 -12.47
N ASP A 143 34.85 -23.55 -13.76
CA ASP A 143 35.24 -24.81 -14.39
C ASP A 143 36.47 -25.42 -13.72
N GLY A 144 37.44 -24.58 -13.32
CA GLY A 144 38.63 -25.01 -12.61
C GLY A 144 38.34 -25.52 -11.20
N VAL A 145 37.42 -24.87 -10.46
CA VAL A 145 36.96 -25.32 -9.14
C VAL A 145 36.22 -26.65 -9.27
N GLU A 146 35.31 -26.77 -10.23
CA GLU A 146 34.53 -27.98 -10.49
C GLU A 146 35.44 -29.17 -10.85
N ALA A 147 36.43 -28.96 -11.72
CA ALA A 147 37.41 -29.99 -12.07
C ALA A 147 38.22 -30.45 -10.85
N ARG A 148 38.61 -29.55 -9.95
CA ARG A 148 39.34 -29.90 -8.72
C ARG A 148 38.46 -30.69 -7.74
N ILE A 149 37.20 -30.30 -7.59
CA ILE A 149 36.23 -31.03 -6.75
C ILE A 149 36.00 -32.44 -7.30
N ALA A 150 35.76 -32.56 -8.61
CA ALA A 150 35.55 -33.86 -9.27
C ALA A 150 36.78 -34.77 -9.15
N ALA A 151 37.98 -34.19 -9.18
CA ALA A 151 39.23 -34.91 -8.99
C ALA A 151 39.59 -35.16 -7.51
N GLY A 152 38.83 -34.66 -6.54
CA GLY A 152 39.14 -34.76 -5.11
C GLY A 152 40.37 -33.96 -4.68
N THR A 153 40.74 -32.92 -5.43
CA THR A 153 41.91 -32.06 -5.24
C THR A 153 41.53 -30.61 -4.88
N ALA A 154 40.31 -30.41 -4.40
CA ALA A 154 39.84 -29.11 -3.94
C ALA A 154 40.74 -28.56 -2.82
N THR A 155 40.99 -27.26 -2.86
CA THR A 155 41.83 -26.57 -1.87
C THR A 155 40.96 -25.95 -0.77
N PRO A 156 41.51 -25.71 0.44
CA PRO A 156 40.80 -24.95 1.48
C PRO A 156 40.41 -23.52 1.07
N GLU A 157 41.04 -22.98 0.02
CA GLU A 157 40.67 -21.69 -0.57
C GLU A 157 39.41 -21.81 -1.43
N ASP A 158 39.25 -22.90 -2.18
CA ASP A 158 38.04 -23.20 -2.96
C ASP A 158 36.83 -23.32 -2.04
N ASP A 159 36.97 -24.05 -0.92
CA ASP A 159 35.90 -24.22 0.08
C ASP A 159 35.48 -22.87 0.68
N ARG A 160 36.46 -22.02 1.02
CA ARG A 160 36.21 -20.68 1.57
C ARG A 160 35.51 -19.78 0.56
N ALA A 161 35.91 -19.84 -0.70
CA ALA A 161 35.32 -19.06 -1.78
C ALA A 161 33.86 -19.47 -2.03
N LEU A 162 33.57 -20.77 -2.05
CA LEU A 162 32.22 -21.31 -2.21
C LEU A 162 31.30 -20.95 -1.03
N ALA A 163 31.80 -21.05 0.20
CA ALA A 163 31.06 -20.65 1.39
C ALA A 163 30.72 -19.15 1.38
N ALA A 164 31.68 -18.29 1.00
CA ALA A 164 31.46 -16.85 0.88
C ALA A 164 30.43 -16.51 -0.21
N LEU A 165 30.47 -17.20 -1.36
CA LEU A 165 29.49 -17.03 -2.43
C LEU A 165 28.08 -17.44 -1.96
N GLY A 166 27.96 -18.58 -1.26
CA GLY A 166 26.70 -19.04 -0.68
C GLY A 166 26.08 -18.03 0.29
N ALA A 167 26.90 -17.44 1.18
CA ALA A 167 26.46 -16.39 2.09
C ALA A 167 25.99 -15.13 1.36
N ARG A 168 26.69 -14.73 0.27
CA ARG A 168 26.31 -13.57 -0.52
C ARG A 168 24.99 -13.76 -1.26
N VAL A 169 24.75 -14.95 -1.81
CA VAL A 169 23.49 -15.29 -2.50
C VAL A 169 22.32 -15.32 -1.52
N ALA A 170 22.52 -15.82 -0.29
CA ALA A 170 21.50 -15.80 0.75
C ALA A 170 21.09 -14.37 1.10
N ALA A 171 22.04 -13.47 1.35
CA ALA A 171 21.76 -12.07 1.66
C ALA A 171 20.99 -11.36 0.52
N LEU A 172 21.36 -11.58 -0.74
CA LEU A 172 20.66 -11.00 -1.89
C LEU A 172 19.21 -11.48 -2.06
N ARG A 173 18.87 -12.66 -1.52
CA ARG A 173 17.50 -13.19 -1.55
C ARG A 173 16.63 -12.64 -0.43
N GLU A 174 17.23 -12.19 0.67
CA GLU A 174 16.51 -11.55 1.78
C GLU A 174 16.18 -10.08 1.49
N ASP A 175 16.97 -9.44 0.63
CA ASP A 175 16.79 -8.04 0.21
C ASP A 175 15.84 -7.86 -1.00
N ALA A 176 15.28 -8.94 -1.55
CA ALA A 176 14.42 -8.97 -2.74
C ALA A 176 12.95 -9.29 -2.40
#